data_AF-A0A2N5A851-F1
#
_entry.id   AF-A0A2N5A851-F1
#
_cell.length_a   1.000
_cell.length_b   1.000
_cell.length_c   1.000
_cell.angle_alpha   90.00
_cell.angle_beta   90.00
_cell.angle_gamma   90.00
#
_symmetry.space_group_name_H-M   'P 1'
#
loop_
_entity.id
_entity.type
_entity.pdbx_description
1 polymer ?
#
loop_
_entity_poly.entity_id
_entity_poly.type
_entity_poly.pdbx_seq_one_letter_code
_entity_poly.pdbx_strand_id
1 'polypeptide(L)'
;MTSEAVFIQVGALADGFAPHGNLLATTSLPAGETFSFYVAGSKPQQLVIEDDQTLSWNGKRAPWRATALRPDILFIDFLDPERDNASISAVCNLTQRNATLVYGQLPDEAAARLDAFSRVEQGLPLTAVEARFVFARLDEQSGPLPDFT
;
A
#
# COMPACT_ATOMS: atom_id res chain seq x y z
N MET A 1 41.27 0.59 7.71
CA MET A 1 40.34 0.90 6.60
C MET A 1 38.94 0.64 7.10
N THR A 2 38.22 1.68 7.48
CA THR A 2 36.78 1.59 7.73
C THR A 2 36.11 1.53 6.36
N SER A 3 35.59 0.36 5.97
CA SER A 3 34.82 0.24 4.73
C SER A 3 33.53 1.04 4.91
N GLU A 4 33.42 2.17 4.22
CA GLU A 4 32.16 2.90 4.13
C GLU A 4 31.12 1.99 3.47
N ALA A 5 29.96 1.86 4.10
CA ALA A 5 28.85 1.12 3.51
C ALA A 5 28.31 1.91 2.30
N VAL A 6 28.28 1.28 1.14
CA VAL A 6 27.74 1.88 -0.08
C VAL A 6 26.24 1.67 -0.13
N PHE A 7 25.48 2.76 -0.25
CA PHE A 7 24.04 2.71 -0.47
C PHE A 7 23.74 2.41 -1.95
N ILE A 8 22.71 1.59 -2.19
CA ILE A 8 22.23 1.23 -3.53
C ILE A 8 20.84 1.79 -3.77
N GLN A 9 20.47 1.94 -5.05
CA GLN A 9 19.12 2.33 -5.45
C GLN A 9 18.14 1.18 -5.22
N VAL A 10 16.86 1.50 -4.97
CA VAL A 10 15.81 0.50 -4.74
C VAL A 10 15.61 -0.42 -5.96
N GLY A 11 15.84 0.05 -7.19
CA GLY A 11 15.83 -0.81 -8.37
C GLY A 11 16.90 -1.92 -8.31
N ALA A 12 18.13 -1.59 -7.90
CA ALA A 12 19.18 -2.58 -7.71
C ALA A 12 18.89 -3.54 -6.54
N LEU A 13 18.16 -3.07 -5.53
CA LEU A 13 17.65 -3.91 -4.46
C LEU A 13 16.62 -4.92 -4.99
N ALA A 14 15.69 -4.48 -5.84
CA ALA A 14 14.67 -5.35 -6.43
C ALA A 14 15.31 -6.50 -7.24
N ASP A 15 16.34 -6.21 -8.03
CA ASP A 15 17.09 -7.23 -8.78
C ASP A 15 17.73 -8.27 -7.86
N GLY A 16 18.25 -7.84 -6.70
CA GLY A 16 18.83 -8.74 -5.69
C GLY A 16 17.81 -9.63 -5.00
N PHE A 17 16.54 -9.20 -4.90
CA PHE A 17 15.45 -9.95 -4.26
C PHE A 17 14.68 -10.86 -5.23
N ALA A 18 14.77 -10.63 -6.54
CA ALA A 18 14.05 -11.38 -7.55
C ALA A 18 14.39 -12.89 -7.59
N PRO A 19 15.68 -13.31 -7.59
CA PRO A 19 16.00 -14.74 -7.60
C PRO A 19 15.79 -15.36 -6.21
N HIS A 20 15.03 -16.46 -6.15
CA HIS A 20 14.82 -17.27 -4.94
C HIS A 20 14.26 -16.50 -3.73
N GLY A 21 13.51 -15.41 -3.97
CA GLY A 21 12.78 -14.72 -2.91
C GLY A 21 11.78 -15.65 -2.22
N ASN A 22 11.74 -15.64 -0.89
CA ASN A 22 10.76 -16.38 -0.08
C ASN A 22 9.39 -15.67 -0.10
N LEU A 23 8.87 -15.43 -1.30
CA LEU A 23 7.61 -14.73 -1.51
C LEU A 23 6.44 -15.69 -1.32
N LEU A 24 5.34 -15.17 -0.79
CA LEU A 24 4.07 -15.89 -0.82
C LEU A 24 3.60 -16.07 -2.27
N ALA A 25 2.99 -17.23 -2.53
CA ALA A 25 2.25 -17.46 -3.76
C ALA A 25 1.13 -16.41 -3.89
N THR A 26 0.87 -15.98 -5.12
CA THR A 26 -0.22 -15.05 -5.39
C THR A 26 -1.57 -15.70 -5.14
N THR A 27 -2.50 -14.92 -4.59
CA THR A 27 -3.89 -15.32 -4.42
C THR A 27 -4.66 -14.80 -5.63
N SER A 28 -5.22 -15.72 -6.42
CA SER A 28 -6.15 -15.35 -7.50
C SER A 28 -7.48 -14.94 -6.90
N LEU A 29 -8.07 -13.87 -7.44
CA LEU A 29 -9.41 -13.41 -7.12
C LEU A 29 -10.23 -13.43 -8.42
N PRO A 30 -11.52 -13.82 -8.37
CA PRO A 30 -12.32 -13.92 -9.57
C PRO A 30 -12.58 -12.54 -10.19
N ALA A 31 -12.64 -12.49 -11.52
CA ALA A 31 -13.10 -11.30 -12.23
C ALA A 31 -14.53 -10.93 -11.77
N GLY A 32 -14.74 -9.65 -11.47
CA GLY A 32 -15.96 -9.11 -10.88
C GLY A 32 -15.97 -9.08 -9.35
N GLU A 33 -15.00 -9.71 -8.66
CA GLU A 33 -14.87 -9.59 -7.21
C GLU A 33 -14.75 -8.12 -6.81
N THR A 34 -15.56 -7.69 -5.85
CA THR A 34 -15.66 -6.28 -5.46
C THR A 34 -15.51 -6.14 -3.95
N PHE A 35 -14.63 -5.24 -3.53
CA PHE A 35 -14.45 -4.84 -2.14
C PHE A 35 -14.89 -3.39 -1.96
N SER A 36 -15.79 -3.16 -1.00
CA SER A 36 -16.25 -1.84 -0.60
C SER A 36 -15.65 -1.45 0.74
N PHE A 37 -14.87 -0.38 0.76
CA PHE A 37 -14.21 0.15 1.95
C PHE A 37 -15.00 1.33 2.50
N TYR A 38 -15.64 1.14 3.66
CA TYR A 38 -16.40 2.16 4.35
C TYR A 38 -15.53 2.84 5.39
N VAL A 39 -15.13 4.08 5.09
CA VAL A 39 -14.34 4.94 5.97
C VAL A 39 -15.26 5.94 6.66
N ALA A 40 -15.05 6.18 7.95
CA ALA A 40 -15.86 7.14 8.70
C ALA A 40 -15.83 8.54 8.04
N GLY A 41 -17.01 9.14 7.84
CA GLY A 41 -17.16 10.49 7.30
C GLY A 41 -16.83 10.63 5.80
N SER A 42 -16.58 9.54 5.07
CA SER A 42 -16.23 9.56 3.65
C SER A 42 -17.22 8.77 2.81
N LYS A 43 -17.21 9.02 1.49
CA LYS A 43 -17.88 8.11 0.55
C LYS A 43 -17.15 6.75 0.54
N PRO A 44 -17.86 5.63 0.36
CA PRO A 44 -17.23 4.33 0.21
C PRO A 44 -16.24 4.34 -0.96
N GLN A 45 -15.09 3.71 -0.77
CA GLN A 45 -14.14 3.44 -1.85
C GLN A 45 -14.38 2.04 -2.38
N GLN A 46 -14.19 1.84 -3.69
CA GLN A 46 -14.38 0.55 -4.33
C GLN A 46 -13.11 0.05 -5.00
N LEU A 47 -12.86 -1.24 -4.82
CA LEU A 47 -11.88 -2.02 -5.58
C LEU A 47 -12.64 -3.13 -6.29
N VAL A 48 -12.49 -3.21 -7.61
CA VAL A 48 -13.09 -4.26 -8.44
C VAL A 48 -11.99 -5.01 -9.17
N ILE A 49 -11.95 -6.33 -9.07
CA ILE A 49 -11.04 -7.17 -9.85
C ILE A 49 -11.61 -7.27 -11.26
N GLU A 50 -10.87 -6.81 -12.26
CA GLU A 50 -11.31 -6.93 -13.66
C GLU A 50 -10.78 -8.22 -14.27
N ASP A 51 -9.52 -8.55 -14.00
CA ASP A 51 -8.84 -9.75 -14.45
C ASP A 51 -7.58 -10.03 -13.60
N ASP A 52 -6.82 -11.07 -13.97
CA ASP A 52 -5.62 -11.52 -13.26
C ASP A 52 -4.50 -10.47 -13.18
N GLN A 53 -4.56 -9.41 -13.99
CA GLN A 53 -3.53 -8.37 -14.06
C GLN A 53 -4.06 -6.98 -13.73
N THR A 54 -5.38 -6.77 -13.75
CA THR A 54 -5.99 -5.46 -13.64
C THR A 54 -7.06 -5.42 -12.56
N LEU A 55 -6.96 -4.41 -11.69
CA LEU A 55 -8.05 -3.99 -10.82
C LEU A 55 -8.49 -2.58 -11.19
N SER A 56 -9.69 -2.23 -10.77
CA SER A 56 -10.25 -0.88 -10.84
C SER A 56 -10.40 -0.31 -9.42
N TRP A 57 -9.64 0.73 -9.12
CA TRP A 57 -9.75 1.51 -7.88
C TRP A 57 -10.57 2.77 -8.12
N ASN A 58 -11.76 2.85 -7.55
CA ASN A 58 -12.73 3.93 -7.77
C ASN A 58 -12.96 4.25 -9.27
N GLY A 59 -12.94 3.21 -10.12
CA GLY A 59 -13.11 3.33 -11.57
C GLY A 59 -11.82 3.58 -12.37
N LYS A 60 -10.65 3.60 -11.71
CA LYS A 60 -9.34 3.80 -12.34
C LYS A 60 -8.54 2.51 -12.34
N ARG A 61 -8.04 2.11 -13.51
CA ARG A 61 -7.37 0.82 -13.70
C ARG A 61 -5.92 0.88 -13.21
N ALA A 62 -5.47 -0.17 -12.52
CA ALA A 62 -4.08 -0.32 -12.07
C ALA A 62 -3.65 -1.81 -12.11
N PRO A 63 -2.36 -2.09 -12.37
CA PRO A 63 -1.82 -3.42 -12.13
C PRO A 63 -1.79 -3.73 -10.64
N TRP A 64 -1.97 -5.00 -10.29
CA TRP A 64 -2.13 -5.39 -8.89
C TRP A 64 -1.54 -6.75 -8.56
N ARG A 65 -1.44 -7.01 -7.27
CA ARG A 65 -1.12 -8.32 -6.71
C ARG A 65 -1.90 -8.55 -5.43
N ALA A 66 -2.34 -9.77 -5.19
CA ALA A 66 -2.76 -10.20 -3.86
C ALA A 66 -2.01 -11.42 -3.35
N THR A 67 -1.91 -11.52 -2.03
CA THR A 67 -1.38 -12.66 -1.28
C THR A 67 -2.15 -12.83 0.01
N ALA A 68 -2.13 -14.04 0.57
CA ALA A 68 -2.75 -14.34 1.85
C ALA A 68 -1.76 -15.09 2.74
N LEU A 69 -1.21 -14.40 3.75
CA LEU A 69 -0.35 -15.04 4.76
C LEU A 69 -1.17 -15.91 5.71
N ARG A 70 -2.40 -15.46 6.02
CA ARG A 70 -3.43 -16.22 6.73
C ARG A 70 -4.64 -16.35 5.81
N PRO A 71 -5.39 -17.46 5.84
CA PRO A 71 -6.50 -17.69 4.92
C PRO A 71 -7.57 -16.59 4.93
N ASP A 72 -7.76 -15.91 6.06
CA ASP A 72 -8.78 -14.87 6.28
C ASP A 72 -8.24 -13.44 6.17
N ILE A 73 -6.94 -13.27 5.90
CA ILE A 73 -6.28 -11.98 5.75
C ILE A 73 -5.71 -11.86 4.35
N LEU A 74 -6.37 -11.06 3.53
CA LEU A 74 -5.94 -10.77 2.18
C LEU A 74 -5.10 -9.48 2.17
N PHE A 75 -3.91 -9.54 1.60
CA PHE A 75 -3.07 -8.39 1.31
C PHE A 75 -3.15 -8.10 -0.19
N ILE A 76 -3.64 -6.92 -0.57
CA ILE A 76 -3.75 -6.44 -1.95
C ILE A 76 -2.84 -5.22 -2.10
N ASP A 77 -1.99 -5.19 -3.12
CA ASP A 77 -1.04 -4.10 -3.37
C ASP A 77 -1.09 -3.67 -4.84
N PHE A 78 -1.08 -2.35 -5.05
CA PHE A 78 -1.12 -1.73 -6.38
C PHE A 78 -0.60 -0.29 -6.32
N LEU A 79 -0.22 0.25 -7.48
CA LEU A 79 0.15 1.67 -7.60
C LEU A 79 -1.12 2.54 -7.59
N ASP A 80 -1.07 3.70 -6.93
CA ASP A 80 -2.19 4.65 -6.94
C ASP A 80 -2.35 5.20 -8.38
N PRO A 81 -3.48 4.93 -9.06
CA PRO A 81 -3.64 5.34 -10.45
C PRO A 81 -3.89 6.86 -10.61
N GLU A 82 -4.09 7.61 -9.53
CA GLU A 82 -4.34 9.05 -9.56
C GLU A 82 -3.12 9.89 -9.15
N ARG A 83 -2.05 9.27 -8.65
CA ARG A 83 -0.89 9.96 -8.10
C ARG A 83 0.42 9.34 -8.56
N ASP A 84 1.35 10.19 -9.00
CA ASP A 84 2.69 9.75 -9.35
C ASP A 84 3.47 9.32 -8.11
N ASN A 85 4.27 8.26 -8.26
CA ASN A 85 5.13 7.71 -7.21
C ASN A 85 4.38 7.35 -5.91
N ALA A 86 3.14 6.92 -6.04
CA ALA A 86 2.28 6.53 -4.94
C ALA A 86 1.80 5.09 -5.08
N SER A 87 1.54 4.46 -3.93
CA SER A 87 1.00 3.12 -3.85
C SER A 87 -0.15 3.04 -2.84
N ILE A 88 -1.00 2.04 -3.02
CA ILE A 88 -2.06 1.69 -2.11
C ILE A 88 -1.92 0.21 -1.77
N SER A 89 -1.79 -0.07 -0.48
CA SER A 89 -1.84 -1.43 0.05
C SER A 89 -3.06 -1.59 0.94
N ALA A 90 -3.83 -2.65 0.73
CA ALA A 90 -4.99 -3.00 1.53
C ALA A 90 -4.74 -4.30 2.29
N VAL A 91 -4.92 -4.27 3.61
CA VAL A 91 -5.00 -5.48 4.45
C VAL A 91 -6.48 -5.67 4.79
N CYS A 92 -7.09 -6.70 4.22
CA CYS A 92 -8.50 -7.03 4.38
C CYS A 92 -8.65 -8.22 5.32
N ASN A 93 -9.30 -8.02 6.47
CA ASN A 93 -9.74 -9.11 7.34
C ASN A 93 -11.16 -9.52 6.97
N LEU A 94 -11.27 -10.64 6.26
CA LEU A 94 -12.53 -11.13 5.72
C LEU A 94 -13.48 -11.61 6.84
N THR A 95 -12.93 -12.12 7.94
CA THR A 95 -13.71 -12.63 9.09
C THR A 95 -14.31 -11.48 9.90
N GLN A 96 -13.51 -10.47 10.23
CA GLN A 96 -13.93 -9.32 11.03
C GLN A 96 -14.58 -8.20 10.20
N ARG A 97 -14.58 -8.34 8.87
CA ARG A 97 -15.09 -7.36 7.92
C ARG A 97 -14.49 -5.98 8.15
N ASN A 98 -13.19 -5.93 8.37
CA ASN A 98 -12.44 -4.70 8.50
C ASN A 98 -11.27 -4.67 7.52
N ALA A 99 -10.79 -3.48 7.24
CA ALA A 99 -9.62 -3.30 6.42
C ALA A 99 -8.76 -2.13 6.94
N THR A 100 -7.47 -2.22 6.66
CA THR A 100 -6.54 -1.10 6.78
C THR A 100 -5.97 -0.82 5.40
N LEU A 101 -6.13 0.42 4.93
CA LEU A 101 -5.51 0.91 3.72
C LEU A 101 -4.29 1.75 4.10
N VAL A 102 -3.18 1.51 3.43
CA VAL A 102 -1.95 2.30 3.54
C VAL A 102 -1.73 2.99 2.21
N TYR A 103 -1.77 4.33 2.24
CA TYR A 103 -1.42 5.16 1.10
C TYR A 103 0.02 5.60 1.27
N GLY A 104 0.92 5.15 0.41
CA GLY A 104 2.32 5.55 0.38
C GLY A 104 2.57 6.59 -0.70
N GLN A 105 3.42 7.57 -0.42
CA GLN A 105 3.87 8.58 -1.38
C GLN A 105 5.39 8.75 -1.24
N LEU A 106 6.12 8.48 -2.32
CA LEU A 106 7.54 8.82 -2.38
C LEU A 106 7.72 10.33 -2.57
N PRO A 107 8.81 10.91 -2.04
CA PRO A 107 9.10 12.32 -2.19
C PRO A 107 9.39 12.69 -3.65
N ASP A 108 9.15 13.95 -3.98
CA ASP A 108 9.75 14.55 -5.16
C ASP A 108 11.25 14.85 -4.94
N GLU A 109 11.92 15.29 -5.99
CA GLU A 109 13.35 15.59 -5.96
C GLU A 109 13.69 16.73 -4.97
N ALA A 110 12.83 17.75 -4.88
CA ALA A 110 13.08 18.89 -4.01
C ALA A 110 13.04 18.49 -2.53
N ALA A 111 12.05 17.69 -2.14
CA ALA A 111 11.93 17.13 -0.80
C ALA A 111 13.08 16.17 -0.48
N ALA A 112 13.51 15.35 -1.44
CA ALA A 112 14.65 14.44 -1.26
C ALA A 112 15.99 15.16 -1.11
N ARG A 113 16.16 16.34 -1.73
CA ARG A 113 17.37 17.17 -1.62
C ARG A 113 17.46 17.94 -0.30
N LEU A 114 16.38 18.08 0.45
CA LEU A 114 16.42 18.70 1.78
C LEU A 114 17.09 17.76 2.78
N ASP A 115 18.30 18.14 3.19
CA ASP A 115 19.13 17.34 4.07
C ASP A 115 18.57 17.19 5.49
N ALA A 116 19.08 16.20 6.22
CA ALA A 116 18.61 15.87 7.56
C ALA A 116 18.80 17.00 8.57
N PHE A 117 19.87 17.80 8.46
CA PHE A 117 20.12 18.90 9.38
C PHE A 117 19.10 20.02 9.18
N SER A 118 18.88 20.43 7.92
CA SER A 118 17.83 21.39 7.56
C SER A 118 16.44 20.93 7.98
N ARG A 119 16.12 19.63 7.85
CA ARG A 119 14.85 19.05 8.34
C ARG A 119 14.69 19.20 9.84
N VAL A 120 15.74 18.93 10.62
CA VAL A 120 15.73 19.09 12.09
C VAL A 120 15.51 20.55 12.47
N GLU A 121 16.21 21.49 11.85
CA GLU A 121 16.04 22.93 12.11
C GLU A 121 14.61 23.42 11.84
N GLN A 122 13.95 22.83 10.85
CA GLN A 122 12.57 23.16 10.45
C GLN A 122 11.50 22.34 11.20
N GLY A 123 11.89 21.40 12.08
CA GLY A 123 10.95 20.52 12.78
C GLY A 123 10.23 19.51 11.87
N LEU A 124 10.84 19.15 10.74
CA LEU A 124 10.29 18.19 9.78
C LEU A 124 10.73 16.75 10.10
N PRO A 125 9.93 15.73 9.72
CA PRO A 125 10.38 14.34 9.75
C PRO A 125 11.65 14.13 8.92
N LEU A 126 12.52 13.23 9.38
CA LEU A 126 13.77 12.92 8.66
C LEU A 126 13.51 12.21 7.33
N THR A 127 12.50 11.34 7.30
CA THR A 127 12.02 10.74 6.04
C THR A 127 11.14 11.74 5.30
N ALA A 128 11.29 11.76 3.98
CA ALA A 128 10.41 12.49 3.08
C ALA A 128 9.30 11.61 2.49
N VAL A 129 9.32 10.30 2.77
CA VAL A 129 8.27 9.36 2.38
C VAL A 129 7.08 9.58 3.31
N GLU A 130 5.90 9.77 2.74
CA GLU A 130 4.65 9.90 3.48
C GLU A 130 3.87 8.58 3.47
N ALA A 131 3.26 8.26 4.61
CA ALA A 131 2.33 7.14 4.73
C ALA A 131 1.08 7.59 5.48
N ARG A 132 -0.09 7.37 4.89
CA ARG A 132 -1.38 7.63 5.50
C ARG A 132 -2.15 6.33 5.70
N PHE A 133 -2.52 6.07 6.94
CA PHE A 133 -3.30 4.90 7.33
C PHE A 133 -4.78 5.27 7.36
N VAL A 134 -5.61 4.41 6.78
CA VAL A 134 -7.06 4.55 6.80
C VAL A 134 -7.68 3.24 7.25
N PHE A 135 -8.46 3.33 8.31
CA PHE A 135 -9.21 2.21 8.86
C PHE A 135 -10.62 2.21 8.27
N ALA A 136 -11.05 1.06 7.76
CA ALA A 136 -12.33 0.90 7.09
C ALA A 136 -13.07 -0.33 7.58
N ARG A 137 -14.40 -0.31 7.44
CA ARG A 137 -15.17 -1.55 7.35
C ARG A 137 -15.12 -2.08 5.93
N LEU A 138 -15.20 -3.40 5.80
CA LEU A 138 -15.15 -4.11 4.52
C LEU A 138 -16.53 -4.70 4.22
N ASP A 139 -17.11 -4.32 3.09
CA ASP A 139 -18.39 -4.80 2.53
C ASP A 139 -19.64 -4.62 3.40
N GLU A 140 -19.47 -4.11 4.63
CA GLU A 140 -20.54 -3.82 5.58
C GLU A 140 -20.24 -2.52 6.31
N GLN A 141 -21.09 -1.50 6.15
CA GLN A 141 -20.83 -0.17 6.72
C GLN A 141 -20.86 -0.12 8.25
N SER A 142 -21.61 -1.01 8.90
CA SER A 142 -21.78 -1.01 10.35
C SER A 142 -20.64 -1.74 11.07
N GLY A 143 -20.35 -1.32 12.30
CA GLY A 143 -19.42 -1.98 13.21
C GLY A 143 -18.21 -1.13 13.60
N PRO A 144 -17.38 -1.63 14.54
CA PRO A 144 -16.18 -0.93 14.97
C PRO A 144 -15.14 -0.91 13.86
N LEU A 145 -14.44 0.23 13.76
CA LEU A 145 -13.23 0.34 12.95
C LEU A 145 -12.04 -0.28 13.70
N PRO A 146 -11.06 -0.81 12.96
CA PRO A 146 -9.76 -1.13 13.54
C PRO A 146 -9.08 0.15 14.04
N ASP A 147 -8.16 0.00 14.99
CA ASP A 147 -7.38 1.09 15.57
C ASP A 147 -5.91 0.67 15.70
N PHE A 148 -5.04 1.64 15.90
CA PHE A 148 -3.65 1.37 16.26
C PHE A 148 -3.59 0.67 17.63
N THR A 149 -2.77 -0.38 17.70
CA THR A 149 -2.49 -1.12 18.95
C THR A 149 -1.24 -0.61 19.61
#